data_AF-A0A521XS54-F1
#
_entry.id   AF-A0A521XS54-F1
#
_cell.length_a   1.000
_cell.length_b   1.000
_cell.length_c   1.000
_cell.angle_alpha   90.00
_cell.angle_beta   90.00
_cell.angle_gamma   90.00
#
_symmetry.space_group_name_H-M   'P 1'
#
loop_
_entity.id
_entity.type
_entity.pdbx_description
1 polymer ?
#
loop_
_entity_poly.entity_id
_entity_poly.type
_entity_poly.pdbx_seq_one_letter_code
_entity_poly.pdbx_strand_id
1 'polypeptide(L)'
;MPSAWRRRGWRAATGRAAINCRTMIFAKAPTPGRVKTRLVPALGERAAAALHRQLAERTLSTALAAGLGQVELWCAPGTNDAFFSACAKQHGVGLRAQGEGDLGMRMARALEFALAEGSPGLLIGSDCPALTPEYLREAAFALVNGNDAVIGPAEDGGYVLIGLARSPAAPLFADIAWGSATVMQETRTRLASGNWRWRELATLWDVDRPEDLLRLAQLRAESRSC
;
A
#
# COMPACT_ATOMS: atom_id res chain seq x y z
N MET A 1 -38.04 9.02 -4.70
CA MET A 1 -36.59 9.26 -4.59
C MET A 1 -36.08 8.66 -3.29
N PRO A 2 -34.84 8.15 -3.18
CA PRO A 2 -34.08 7.40 -4.19
C PRO A 2 -33.41 6.13 -3.61
N SER A 3 -33.16 5.10 -4.45
CA SER A 3 -31.94 4.26 -4.38
C SER A 3 -31.93 3.20 -5.49
N ALA A 4 -31.86 3.68 -6.74
CA ALA A 4 -31.53 2.82 -7.88
C ALA A 4 -30.01 2.81 -8.10
N TRP A 5 -29.28 2.05 -7.28
CA TRP A 5 -27.89 1.68 -7.55
C TRP A 5 -27.82 0.19 -7.86
N ARG A 6 -28.30 -0.19 -9.05
CA ARG A 6 -28.11 -1.53 -9.61
C ARG A 6 -26.85 -1.52 -10.48
N ARG A 7 -25.91 -2.41 -10.10
CA ARG A 7 -25.00 -3.20 -10.95
C ARG A 7 -24.68 -2.57 -12.32
N ARG A 8 -23.59 -1.81 -12.43
CA ARG A 8 -22.86 -1.71 -13.70
C ARG A 8 -21.67 -2.65 -13.63
N GLY A 9 -21.86 -3.83 -14.21
CA GLY A 9 -20.78 -4.77 -14.46
C GLY A 9 -19.70 -4.10 -15.28
N TRP A 10 -18.46 -4.34 -14.86
CA TRP A 10 -17.25 -4.02 -15.58
C TRP A 10 -17.28 -4.76 -16.92
N ARG A 11 -17.67 -4.08 -18.00
CA ARG A 11 -17.43 -4.55 -19.37
C ARG A 11 -16.31 -3.72 -19.95
N ALA A 12 -15.25 -4.41 -20.35
CA ALA A 12 -14.18 -3.84 -21.16
C ALA A 12 -14.75 -3.41 -22.52
N ALA A 13 -14.72 -2.11 -22.79
CA ALA A 13 -14.87 -1.54 -24.13
C ALA A 13 -14.11 -0.20 -24.18
N THR A 14 -12.91 -0.27 -24.76
CA THR A 14 -12.28 0.72 -25.66
C THR A 14 -12.54 2.22 -25.40
N GLY A 15 -11.54 2.94 -24.88
CA GLY A 15 -11.38 4.39 -25.12
C GLY A 15 -11.10 5.30 -23.92
N ARG A 16 -11.04 4.79 -22.69
CA ARG A 16 -10.51 5.60 -21.57
C ARG A 16 -8.99 5.46 -21.58
N ALA A 17 -8.25 6.59 -21.63
CA ALA A 17 -6.81 6.57 -21.42
C ALA A 17 -6.52 5.71 -20.17
N ALA A 18 -5.65 4.72 -20.31
CA ALA A 18 -5.28 3.87 -19.18
C ALA A 18 -4.79 4.80 -18.07
N ILE A 19 -5.32 4.64 -16.85
CA ILE A 19 -4.81 5.37 -15.70
C ILE A 19 -3.32 5.00 -15.61
N ASN A 20 -2.45 5.99 -15.70
CA ASN A 20 -1.01 5.80 -15.55
C ASN A 20 -0.60 6.29 -14.17
N CYS A 21 -0.49 5.37 -13.23
CA CYS A 21 -0.15 5.61 -11.84
C CYS A 21 0.73 4.45 -11.33
N ARG A 22 1.98 4.75 -11.01
CA ARG A 22 2.95 3.76 -10.54
C ARG A 22 2.57 3.29 -9.14
N THR A 23 2.59 1.99 -8.91
CA THR A 23 2.33 1.41 -7.58
C THR A 23 3.61 0.83 -7.00
N MET A 24 4.10 1.42 -5.92
CA MET A 24 5.22 0.94 -5.12
C MET A 24 4.70 0.19 -3.89
N ILE A 25 5.18 -1.04 -3.69
CA ILE A 25 4.80 -1.86 -2.55
C ILE A 25 5.99 -1.97 -1.60
N PHE A 26 5.87 -1.41 -0.40
CA PHE A 26 6.87 -1.59 0.64
C PHE A 26 6.75 -3.00 1.24
N ALA A 27 7.80 -3.79 1.07
CA ALA A 27 7.85 -5.17 1.54
C ALA A 27 9.19 -5.47 2.22
N LYS A 28 9.10 -6.20 3.34
CA LYS A 28 10.27 -6.79 4.03
C LYS A 28 10.41 -8.26 3.63
N ALA A 29 11.65 -8.73 3.54
CA ALA A 29 11.95 -10.14 3.32
C ALA A 29 11.29 -11.01 4.42
N PRO A 30 10.57 -12.08 4.08
CA PRO A 30 9.83 -12.91 5.03
C PRO A 30 10.77 -13.87 5.78
N THR A 31 11.62 -13.32 6.66
CA THR A 31 12.57 -14.09 7.47
C THR A 31 11.98 -14.39 8.86
N PRO A 32 11.94 -15.67 9.31
CA PRO A 32 11.54 -16.02 10.68
C PRO A 32 12.29 -15.18 11.74
N GLY A 33 11.55 -14.72 12.75
CA GLY A 33 12.08 -13.88 13.83
C GLY A 33 12.35 -12.41 13.46
N ARG A 34 12.20 -12.01 12.19
CA ARG A 34 12.46 -10.62 11.72
C ARG A 34 11.24 -9.86 11.23
N VAL A 35 10.16 -10.57 10.91
CA VAL A 35 8.88 -9.98 10.48
C VAL A 35 7.76 -10.46 11.39
N LYS A 36 6.73 -9.63 11.54
CA LYS A 36 5.56 -9.94 12.38
C LYS A 36 5.94 -10.45 13.77
N THR A 37 6.95 -9.83 14.39
CA THR A 37 7.49 -10.25 15.69
C THR A 37 6.44 -10.21 16.80
N ARG A 38 5.46 -9.29 16.71
CA ARG A 38 4.31 -9.24 17.62
C ARG A 38 3.36 -10.43 17.49
N LEU A 39 3.36 -11.14 16.35
CA LEU A 39 2.58 -12.37 16.14
C LEU A 39 3.31 -13.63 16.58
N VAL A 40 4.62 -13.56 16.87
CA VAL A 40 5.43 -14.72 17.26
C VAL A 40 4.91 -15.42 18.51
N PRO A 41 4.45 -14.74 19.58
CA PRO A 41 3.87 -15.43 20.74
C PRO A 41 2.65 -16.30 20.42
N ALA A 42 1.89 -15.95 19.37
CA ALA A 42 0.68 -16.69 18.98
C ALA A 42 0.94 -17.74 17.88
N LEU A 43 1.87 -17.48 16.96
CA LEU A 43 2.08 -18.30 15.75
C LEU A 43 3.43 -19.04 15.74
N GLY A 44 4.42 -18.57 16.50
CA GLY A 44 5.82 -18.91 16.33
C GLY A 44 6.44 -18.23 15.10
N GLU A 45 7.77 -18.15 15.08
CA GLU A 45 8.53 -17.38 14.09
C GLU A 45 8.29 -17.83 12.64
N ARG A 46 8.22 -19.15 12.41
CA ARG A 46 8.04 -19.72 11.07
C ARG A 46 6.68 -19.39 10.49
N ALA A 47 5.61 -19.51 11.29
CA ALA A 47 4.26 -19.23 10.83
C ALA A 47 4.01 -17.71 10.71
N ALA A 48 4.61 -16.88 11.58
CA ALA A 48 4.58 -15.43 11.43
C ALA A 48 5.24 -14.98 10.11
N ALA A 49 6.41 -15.53 9.76
CA ALA A 49 7.06 -15.25 8.48
C ALA A 49 6.28 -15.80 7.27
N ALA A 50 5.67 -16.98 7.40
CA ALA A 50 4.81 -17.53 6.34
C ALA A 50 3.56 -16.65 6.11
N LEU A 51 2.94 -16.13 7.18
CA LEU A 51 1.83 -15.19 7.08
C LEU A 51 2.27 -13.88 6.41
N HIS A 52 3.41 -13.31 6.81
CA HIS A 52 3.99 -12.12 6.17
C HIS A 52 4.17 -12.30 4.66
N ARG A 53 4.73 -13.44 4.24
CA ARG A 53 4.86 -13.81 2.82
C ARG A 53 3.51 -13.81 2.11
N GLN A 54 2.50 -14.47 2.69
CA GLN A 54 1.15 -14.54 2.08
C GLN A 54 0.50 -13.17 1.93
N LEU A 55 0.66 -12.29 2.92
CA LEU A 55 0.13 -10.92 2.87
C LEU A 55 0.83 -10.09 1.78
N ALA A 56 2.16 -10.21 1.66
CA ALA A 56 2.93 -9.55 0.61
C ALA A 56 2.56 -10.05 -0.80
N GLU A 57 2.43 -11.37 -0.99
CA GLU A 57 1.99 -11.98 -2.26
C GLU A 57 0.56 -11.53 -2.63
N ARG A 58 -0.34 -11.50 -1.66
CA ARG A 58 -1.71 -10.98 -1.84
C ARG A 58 -1.68 -9.53 -2.25
N THR A 59 -0.90 -8.69 -1.58
CA THR A 59 -0.78 -7.26 -1.89
C THR A 59 -0.27 -7.04 -3.31
N LEU A 60 0.76 -7.80 -3.72
CA LEU A 60 1.28 -7.77 -5.09
C LEU A 60 0.20 -8.17 -6.11
N SER A 61 -0.52 -9.27 -5.87
CA SER A 61 -1.62 -9.70 -6.72
C SER A 61 -2.72 -8.65 -6.82
N THR A 62 -3.08 -8.00 -5.70
CA THR A 62 -4.08 -6.92 -5.66
C THR A 62 -3.65 -5.71 -6.48
N ALA A 63 -2.37 -5.30 -6.37
CA ALA A 63 -1.82 -4.18 -7.14
C ALA A 63 -1.80 -4.47 -8.64
N LEU A 64 -1.39 -5.69 -9.04
CA LEU A 64 -1.40 -6.12 -10.44
C LEU A 64 -2.83 -6.15 -11.00
N ALA A 65 -3.78 -6.69 -10.24
CA ALA A 65 -5.19 -6.73 -10.64
C ALA A 65 -5.83 -5.34 -10.75
N ALA A 66 -5.31 -4.33 -10.04
CA ALA A 66 -5.79 -2.96 -10.16
C ALA A 66 -5.54 -2.36 -11.56
N GLY A 67 -4.47 -2.78 -12.24
CA GLY A 67 -4.19 -2.42 -13.63
C GLY A 67 -3.89 -0.93 -13.83
N LEU A 68 -3.11 -0.33 -12.91
CA LEU A 68 -2.87 1.12 -12.84
C LEU A 68 -1.60 1.59 -13.56
N GLY A 69 -0.79 0.69 -14.10
CA GLY A 69 0.52 1.01 -14.65
C GLY A 69 1.60 0.12 -14.05
N GLN A 70 2.82 0.64 -13.91
CA GLN A 70 3.94 -0.14 -13.41
C GLN A 70 3.80 -0.46 -11.92
N VAL A 71 4.01 -1.73 -11.56
CA VAL A 71 4.06 -2.22 -10.17
C VAL A 71 5.50 -2.59 -9.82
N GLU A 72 5.97 -2.13 -8.66
CA GLU A 72 7.33 -2.38 -8.17
C GLU A 72 7.33 -2.79 -6.69
N LEU A 73 8.20 -3.75 -6.34
CA LEU A 73 8.49 -4.08 -4.95
C LEU A 73 9.67 -3.23 -4.46
N TRP A 74 9.43 -2.49 -3.39
CA TRP A 74 10.42 -1.70 -2.68
C TRP A 74 10.83 -2.45 -1.42
N CYS A 75 11.97 -3.11 -1.53
CA CYS A 75 12.43 -4.20 -0.70
C CYS A 75 13.31 -3.73 0.46
N ALA A 76 13.08 -4.30 1.64
CA ALA A 76 13.96 -4.20 2.80
C ALA A 76 14.38 -5.60 3.28
N PRO A 77 15.66 -5.81 3.68
CA PRO A 77 16.74 -4.81 3.71
C PRO A 77 17.36 -4.51 2.34
N GLY A 78 17.01 -5.27 1.31
CA GLY A 78 17.48 -5.06 -0.06
C GLY A 78 16.76 -6.00 -1.03
N THR A 79 17.17 -5.98 -2.29
CA THR A 79 16.53 -6.75 -3.36
C THR A 79 17.01 -8.20 -3.47
N ASN A 80 18.14 -8.52 -2.83
CA ASN A 80 18.78 -9.84 -2.87
C ASN A 80 18.15 -10.81 -1.84
N ASP A 81 16.87 -11.11 -2.00
CA ASP A 81 16.17 -12.15 -1.24
C ASP A 81 15.38 -13.05 -2.19
N ALA A 82 15.36 -14.36 -1.92
CA ALA A 82 14.72 -15.36 -2.77
C ALA A 82 13.21 -15.11 -2.96
N PHE A 83 12.53 -14.54 -1.96
CA PHE A 83 11.13 -14.12 -2.09
C PHE A 83 10.95 -13.06 -3.17
N PHE A 84 11.76 -12.00 -3.13
CA PHE A 84 11.67 -10.91 -4.11
C PHE A 84 12.05 -11.37 -5.51
N SER A 85 13.11 -12.17 -5.65
CA SER A 85 13.50 -12.75 -6.95
C SER A 85 12.40 -13.63 -7.54
N ALA A 86 11.72 -14.43 -6.70
CA ALA A 86 10.59 -15.25 -7.13
C ALA A 86 9.41 -14.38 -7.60
N CYS A 87 9.03 -13.35 -6.84
CA CYS A 87 7.96 -12.42 -7.22
C CYS A 87 8.27 -11.70 -8.55
N ALA A 88 9.49 -11.18 -8.71
CA ALA A 88 9.92 -10.51 -9.93
C ALA A 88 9.86 -11.44 -11.15
N LYS A 89 10.38 -12.67 -11.01
CA LYS A 89 10.36 -13.67 -12.09
C LYS A 89 8.93 -14.10 -12.45
N GLN A 90 8.07 -14.29 -11.46
CA GLN A 90 6.71 -14.78 -11.65
C GLN A 90 5.78 -13.72 -12.26
N HIS A 91 5.94 -12.45 -11.85
CA HIS A 91 5.00 -11.39 -12.19
C HIS A 91 5.57 -10.29 -13.11
N GLY A 92 6.87 -10.33 -13.42
CA GLY A 92 7.52 -9.32 -14.25
C GLY A 92 7.61 -7.94 -13.59
N VAL A 93 7.63 -7.88 -12.24
CA VAL A 93 7.69 -6.61 -11.50
C VAL A 93 9.13 -6.18 -11.21
N GLY A 94 9.34 -4.86 -11.17
CA GLY A 94 10.63 -4.28 -10.81
C GLY A 94 10.93 -4.44 -9.31
N LEU A 95 12.22 -4.59 -8.97
CA LEU A 95 12.70 -4.60 -7.58
C LEU A 95 13.56 -3.37 -7.33
N ARG A 96 13.32 -2.69 -6.21
CA ARG A 96 14.14 -1.55 -5.74
C ARG A 96 14.44 -1.71 -4.26
N ALA A 97 15.62 -1.29 -3.82
CA ALA A 97 15.89 -1.21 -2.39
C ALA A 97 15.16 0.01 -1.81
N GLN A 98 14.56 -0.13 -0.61
CA GLN A 98 14.04 1.03 0.11
C GLN A 98 15.15 2.04 0.42
N GLY A 99 16.38 1.55 0.62
CA GLY A 99 17.56 2.34 0.97
C GLY A 99 17.59 2.74 2.44
N GLU A 100 18.63 3.50 2.79
CA GLU A 100 18.86 3.98 4.15
C GLU A 100 17.92 5.14 4.54
N GLY A 101 17.92 5.45 5.84
CA GLY A 101 17.09 6.49 6.46
C GLY A 101 15.90 5.92 7.23
N ASP A 102 15.13 6.80 7.86
CA ASP A 102 13.87 6.43 8.52
C ASP A 102 12.78 6.04 7.49
N LEU A 103 11.59 5.67 7.99
CA LEU A 103 10.48 5.29 7.13
C LEU A 103 10.06 6.44 6.19
N GLY A 104 9.96 7.66 6.71
CA GLY A 104 9.59 8.84 5.95
C GLY A 104 10.52 9.13 4.78
N MET A 105 11.84 9.07 5.01
CA MET A 105 12.85 9.24 3.97
C MET A 105 12.73 8.18 2.87
N ARG A 106 12.46 6.93 3.24
CA ARG A 106 12.26 5.84 2.26
C ARG A 106 10.98 6.06 1.45
N MET A 107 9.88 6.47 2.09
CA MET A 107 8.62 6.76 1.40
C MET A 107 8.74 7.95 0.46
N ALA A 108 9.38 9.04 0.91
CA ALA A 108 9.69 10.20 0.10
C ALA A 108 10.48 9.80 -1.16
N ARG A 109 11.54 9.01 -1.00
CA ARG A 109 12.36 8.50 -2.11
C ARG A 109 11.54 7.71 -3.13
N ALA A 110 10.64 6.85 -2.67
CA ALA A 110 9.81 6.04 -3.56
C ALA A 110 8.81 6.90 -4.35
N LEU A 111 8.18 7.88 -3.69
CA LEU A 111 7.21 8.77 -4.31
C LEU A 111 7.89 9.77 -5.27
N GLU A 112 9.03 10.34 -4.89
CA GLU A 112 9.80 11.22 -5.79
C GLU A 112 10.29 10.47 -7.03
N PHE A 113 10.66 9.19 -6.89
CA PHE A 113 10.99 8.37 -8.05
C PHE A 113 9.82 8.27 -9.04
N ALA A 114 8.60 8.03 -8.56
CA ALA A 114 7.42 7.98 -9.43
C ALA A 114 7.15 9.33 -10.12
N LEU A 115 7.26 10.42 -9.37
CA LEU A 115 7.01 11.79 -9.82
C LEU A 115 8.06 12.25 -10.85
N ALA A 116 9.33 11.91 -10.65
CA ALA A 116 10.41 12.20 -11.59
C ALA A 116 10.24 11.48 -12.94
N GLU A 117 9.61 10.29 -12.93
CA GLU A 117 9.22 9.55 -14.12
C GLU A 117 7.93 10.08 -14.78
N GLY A 118 7.40 11.22 -14.31
CA GLY A 118 6.23 11.88 -14.89
C GLY A 118 4.90 11.19 -14.59
N SER A 119 4.81 10.41 -13.52
CA SER A 119 3.60 9.70 -13.12
C SER A 119 3.23 9.96 -11.65
N PRO A 120 1.94 10.04 -11.29
CA PRO A 120 1.54 9.92 -9.89
C PRO A 120 1.99 8.57 -9.32
N GLY A 121 2.40 8.55 -8.06
CA GLY A 121 2.81 7.34 -7.34
C GLY A 121 1.82 6.96 -6.26
N LEU A 122 1.44 5.69 -6.17
CA LEU A 122 0.83 5.08 -4.98
C LEU A 122 1.90 4.29 -4.24
N LEU A 123 1.99 4.50 -2.94
CA LEU A 123 2.82 3.74 -2.03
C LEU A 123 1.93 2.98 -1.05
N ILE A 124 2.09 1.66 -1.00
CA ILE A 124 1.30 0.79 -0.12
C ILE A 124 2.18 -0.12 0.74
N GLY A 125 1.70 -0.41 1.95
CA GLY A 125 2.26 -1.48 2.79
C GLY A 125 1.84 -2.87 2.31
N SER A 126 2.54 -3.90 2.76
CA SER A 126 2.27 -5.31 2.39
C SER A 126 1.41 -6.06 3.41
N ASP A 127 0.88 -5.36 4.41
CA ASP A 127 0.31 -5.95 5.62
C ASP A 127 -1.22 -5.84 5.71
N CYS A 128 -1.86 -5.16 4.75
CA CYS A 128 -3.30 -4.89 4.74
C CYS A 128 -4.07 -5.96 3.94
N PRO A 129 -4.71 -6.95 4.58
CA PRO A 129 -5.54 -7.93 3.90
C PRO A 129 -6.87 -7.34 3.43
N ALA A 130 -7.28 -6.15 3.88
CA ALA A 130 -8.51 -5.51 3.43
C ALA A 130 -8.35 -4.76 2.10
N LEU A 131 -7.11 -4.54 1.64
CA LEU A 131 -6.83 -3.82 0.40
C LEU A 131 -7.40 -4.57 -0.81
N THR A 132 -8.12 -3.85 -1.68
CA THR A 132 -8.74 -4.37 -2.91
C THR A 132 -8.26 -3.63 -4.16
N PRO A 133 -8.39 -4.23 -5.36
CA PRO A 133 -8.07 -3.53 -6.61
C PRO A 133 -8.90 -2.26 -6.80
N GLU A 134 -10.16 -2.27 -6.39
CA GLU A 134 -11.08 -1.13 -6.48
C GLU A 134 -10.62 0.04 -5.60
N TYR A 135 -10.11 -0.26 -4.40
CA TYR A 135 -9.55 0.74 -3.50
C TYR A 135 -8.34 1.45 -4.11
N LEU A 136 -7.44 0.69 -4.74
CA LEU A 136 -6.29 1.24 -5.47
C LEU A 136 -6.72 2.08 -6.68
N ARG A 137 -7.76 1.64 -7.41
CA ARG A 137 -8.31 2.42 -8.53
C ARG A 137 -8.95 3.71 -8.07
N GLU A 138 -9.64 3.72 -6.93
CA GLU A 138 -10.17 4.95 -6.33
C GLU A 138 -9.04 5.92 -5.99
N ALA A 139 -7.96 5.41 -5.36
CA ALA A 139 -6.79 6.21 -5.02
C ALA A 139 -6.14 6.86 -6.26
N ALA A 140 -5.85 6.04 -7.28
CA ALA A 140 -5.26 6.54 -8.52
C ALA A 140 -6.19 7.51 -9.26
N PHE A 141 -7.50 7.24 -9.27
CA PHE A 141 -8.50 8.13 -9.86
C PHE A 141 -8.50 9.49 -9.15
N ALA A 142 -8.38 9.54 -7.82
CA ALA A 142 -8.30 10.80 -7.09
C ALA A 142 -7.10 11.64 -7.55
N LEU A 143 -5.93 11.03 -7.72
CA LEU A 143 -4.71 11.70 -8.16
C LEU A 143 -4.81 12.24 -9.60
N VAL A 144 -5.23 11.41 -10.55
CA VAL A 144 -5.33 11.84 -11.96
C VAL A 144 -6.43 12.87 -12.22
N ASN A 145 -7.40 13.02 -11.30
CA ASN A 145 -8.43 14.07 -11.35
C ASN A 145 -8.06 15.30 -10.50
N GLY A 146 -6.77 15.50 -10.25
CA GLY A 146 -6.22 16.74 -9.74
C GLY A 146 -5.84 16.72 -8.27
N ASN A 147 -6.17 15.71 -7.47
CA ASN A 147 -5.65 15.70 -6.10
C ASN A 147 -4.11 15.57 -6.13
N ASP A 148 -3.45 16.44 -5.38
CA ASP A 148 -2.00 16.42 -5.15
C ASP A 148 -1.61 15.21 -4.29
N ALA A 149 -2.50 14.78 -3.40
CA ALA A 149 -2.31 13.63 -2.52
C ALA A 149 -3.58 12.82 -2.28
N VAL A 150 -3.42 11.54 -1.98
CA VAL A 150 -4.47 10.66 -1.49
C VAL A 150 -3.94 9.83 -0.34
N ILE A 151 -4.72 9.66 0.73
CA ILE A 151 -4.33 8.83 1.87
C ILE A 151 -5.42 7.81 2.17
N GLY A 152 -5.00 6.59 2.44
CA GLY A 152 -5.82 5.52 2.98
C GLY A 152 -5.46 5.24 4.44
N PRO A 153 -6.23 5.76 5.42
CA PRO A 153 -5.92 5.59 6.84
C PRO A 153 -5.91 4.12 7.26
N ALA A 154 -5.10 3.81 8.26
CA ALA A 154 -5.10 2.53 8.96
C ALA A 154 -5.75 2.69 10.35
N GLU A 155 -6.39 1.64 10.85
CA GLU A 155 -7.04 1.65 12.18
C GLU A 155 -6.03 1.86 13.35
N ASP A 156 -4.74 1.57 13.13
CA ASP A 156 -3.66 1.74 14.12
C ASP A 156 -3.15 3.19 14.26
N GLY A 157 -3.68 4.11 13.45
CA GLY A 157 -3.30 5.52 13.40
C GLY A 157 -2.23 5.87 12.37
N GLY A 158 -1.75 4.89 11.59
CA GLY A 158 -0.95 5.08 10.39
C GLY A 158 -1.80 5.18 9.12
N TYR A 159 -1.24 4.73 8.01
CA TYR A 159 -1.96 4.57 6.74
C TYR A 159 -1.46 3.35 5.97
N VAL A 160 -2.39 2.65 5.31
CA VAL A 160 -2.09 1.51 4.44
C VAL A 160 -1.66 1.96 3.04
N LEU A 161 -2.01 3.19 2.67
CA LEU A 161 -1.76 3.79 1.38
C LEU A 161 -1.48 5.28 1.53
N ILE A 162 -0.45 5.78 0.85
CA ILE A 162 -0.29 7.19 0.51
C ILE A 162 0.06 7.30 -0.96
N GLY A 163 -0.56 8.24 -1.66
CA GLY A 163 -0.24 8.53 -3.05
C GLY A 163 -0.06 10.01 -3.30
N LEU A 164 0.86 10.37 -4.20
CA LEU A 164 1.19 11.75 -4.54
C LEU A 164 1.20 11.96 -6.06
N ALA A 165 0.72 13.13 -6.47
CA ALA A 165 0.84 13.68 -7.83
C ALA A 165 1.62 15.01 -7.85
N ARG A 166 2.09 15.48 -6.68
CA ARG A 166 2.84 16.73 -6.50
C ARG A 166 4.16 16.44 -5.79
N SER A 167 5.22 17.11 -6.26
CA SER A 167 6.55 17.18 -5.64
C SER A 167 6.75 18.59 -5.04
N PRO A 168 7.58 18.78 -4.00
CA PRO A 168 8.35 17.77 -3.27
C PRO A 168 7.53 17.02 -2.21
N ALA A 169 7.82 15.73 -2.08
CA ALA A 169 7.21 14.80 -1.12
C ALA A 169 7.86 14.89 0.27
N ALA A 170 9.16 15.19 0.34
CA ALA A 170 9.93 15.15 1.59
C ALA A 170 9.33 15.96 2.76
N PRO A 171 8.79 17.18 2.57
CA PRO A 171 8.19 17.94 3.67
C PRO A 171 6.98 17.27 4.32
N LEU A 172 6.25 16.39 3.61
CA LEU A 172 5.13 15.64 4.18
C LEU A 172 5.57 14.58 5.19
N PHE A 173 6.83 14.14 5.12
CA PHE A 173 7.36 13.03 5.90
C PHE A 173 8.37 13.43 6.98
N ALA A 174 8.77 14.69 7.00
CA ALA A 174 9.76 15.22 7.93
C ALA A 174 9.22 15.23 9.36
N ASP A 175 10.02 14.76 10.32
CA ASP A 175 9.75 14.79 11.76
C ASP A 175 8.41 14.13 12.15
N ILE A 176 8.04 13.03 11.47
CA ILE A 176 6.91 12.18 11.87
C ILE A 176 7.38 11.19 12.94
N ALA A 177 6.59 11.05 14.00
CA ALA A 177 6.77 10.01 15.01
C ALA A 177 6.34 8.63 14.47
N TRP A 178 7.13 8.04 13.58
CA TRP A 178 6.81 6.76 12.93
C TRP A 178 6.54 5.64 13.93
N GLY A 179 5.45 4.89 13.71
CA GLY A 179 5.01 3.81 14.59
C GLY A 179 4.14 4.24 15.78
N SER A 180 3.72 5.51 15.81
CA SER A 180 2.73 6.02 16.76
C SER A 180 1.32 6.05 16.15
N ALA A 181 0.30 6.17 17.00
CA ALA A 181 -1.07 6.43 16.56
C ALA A 181 -1.30 7.87 16.05
N THR A 182 -0.28 8.74 16.13
CA THR A 182 -0.37 10.16 15.71
C THR A 182 0.06 10.39 14.26
N VAL A 183 0.68 9.39 13.60
CA VAL A 183 1.21 9.49 12.23
C VAL A 183 0.19 10.08 11.25
N MET A 184 -1.03 9.55 11.22
CA MET A 184 -2.08 10.04 10.32
C MET A 184 -2.47 11.48 10.65
N GLN A 185 -2.64 11.81 11.93
CA GLN A 185 -3.03 13.15 12.35
C GLN A 185 -1.96 14.19 11.99
N GLU A 186 -0.69 13.88 12.21
CA GLU A 186 0.42 14.76 11.83
C GLU A 186 0.51 14.92 10.31
N THR A 187 0.22 13.87 9.54
CA THR A 187 0.18 13.93 8.08
C THR A 187 -0.94 14.85 7.58
N ARG A 188 -2.14 14.76 8.16
CA ARG A 188 -3.26 15.70 7.86
C ARG A 188 -2.86 17.15 8.11
N THR A 189 -2.22 17.42 9.24
CA THR A 189 -1.74 18.76 9.58
C THR A 189 -0.77 19.30 8.54
N ARG A 190 0.17 18.47 8.05
CA ARG A 190 1.13 18.86 7.00
C ARG A 190 0.48 19.08 5.64
N LEU A 191 -0.48 18.24 5.25
CA LEU A 191 -1.24 18.44 4.02
C LEU A 191 -2.03 19.75 4.05
N ALA A 192 -2.68 20.05 5.18
CA ALA A 192 -3.43 21.27 5.37
C ALA A 192 -2.53 22.51 5.37
N SER A 193 -1.43 22.50 6.14
CA SER A 193 -0.50 23.64 6.21
C SER A 193 0.25 23.88 4.89
N GLY A 194 0.48 22.83 4.11
CA GLY A 194 1.11 22.91 2.79
C GLY A 194 0.17 23.25 1.63
N ASN A 195 -1.11 23.55 1.91
CA ASN A 195 -2.15 23.82 0.91
C ASN A 195 -2.22 22.74 -0.19
N TRP A 196 -2.15 21.47 0.20
CA TRP A 196 -2.34 20.36 -0.73
C TRP A 196 -3.84 20.20 -1.03
N ARG A 197 -4.19 19.92 -2.29
CA ARG A 197 -5.51 19.37 -2.62
C ARG A 197 -5.45 17.86 -2.41
N TRP A 198 -6.16 17.34 -1.42
CA TRP A 198 -6.02 15.92 -1.06
C TRP A 198 -7.35 15.24 -0.78
N ARG A 199 -7.32 13.91 -0.87
CA ARG A 199 -8.48 13.05 -0.57
C ARG A 199 -8.12 12.01 0.48
N GLU A 200 -9.01 11.83 1.45
CA GLU A 200 -8.98 10.70 2.37
C GLU A 200 -9.91 9.59 1.87
N LEU A 201 -9.42 8.36 1.85
CA LEU A 201 -10.20 7.17 1.50
C LEU A 201 -10.75 6.50 2.77
N ALA A 202 -11.57 5.46 2.58
CA ALA A 202 -12.07 4.66 3.69
C ALA A 202 -10.92 4.03 4.49
N THR A 203 -10.99 4.10 5.82
CA THR A 203 -10.02 3.45 6.71
C THR A 203 -10.02 1.94 6.49
N LEU A 204 -8.82 1.35 6.43
CA LEU A 204 -8.59 -0.08 6.37
C LEU A 204 -7.81 -0.56 7.60
N TRP A 205 -7.62 -1.87 7.71
CA TRP A 205 -6.90 -2.50 8.80
C TRP A 205 -5.80 -3.42 8.27
N ASP A 206 -4.73 -3.55 9.02
CA ASP A 206 -3.60 -4.44 8.77
C ASP A 206 -3.50 -5.52 9.87
N VAL A 207 -2.65 -6.52 9.63
CA VAL A 207 -2.46 -7.64 10.56
C VAL A 207 -1.13 -7.47 11.27
N ASP A 208 -1.10 -6.87 12.45
CA ASP A 208 0.14 -6.68 13.22
C ASP A 208 0.14 -7.42 14.56
N ARG A 209 -1.03 -7.66 15.16
CA ARG A 209 -1.18 -8.21 16.50
C ARG A 209 -2.03 -9.49 16.53
N PRO A 210 -1.88 -10.34 17.57
CA PRO A 210 -2.61 -11.61 17.65
C PRO A 210 -4.13 -11.47 17.53
N GLU A 211 -4.71 -10.38 18.03
CA GLU A 211 -6.13 -10.05 17.92
C GLU A 211 -6.62 -9.93 16.46
N ASP A 212 -5.76 -9.54 15.52
CA ASP A 212 -6.10 -9.38 14.10
C ASP A 212 -6.31 -10.74 13.39
N LEU A 213 -5.79 -11.82 13.97
CA LEU A 213 -5.82 -13.15 13.35
C LEU A 213 -7.25 -13.70 13.19
N LEU A 214 -8.13 -13.40 14.14
CA LEU A 214 -9.54 -13.80 14.06
C LEU A 214 -10.24 -13.09 12.90
N ARG A 215 -10.03 -11.78 12.77
CA ARG A 215 -10.58 -10.97 11.67
C ARG A 215 -10.04 -11.42 10.31
N LEU A 216 -8.75 -11.76 10.24
CA LEU A 216 -8.12 -12.34 9.04
C LEU A 216 -8.74 -13.70 8.66
N ALA A 217 -9.01 -14.55 9.64
CA ALA A 217 -9.63 -15.85 9.39
C ALA A 217 -11.04 -15.71 8.81
N GLN A 218 -11.84 -14.77 9.35
CA GLN A 218 -13.19 -14.46 8.86
C GLN A 218 -13.16 -13.97 7.40
N LEU A 219 -12.31 -12.98 7.10
CA LEU A 219 -12.16 -12.45 5.74
C LEU A 219 -11.78 -13.55 4.72
N ARG A 220 -10.90 -14.47 5.11
CA ARG A 220 -10.50 -15.61 4.27
C ARG A 220 -11.61 -16.65 4.08
N ALA A 221 -12.54 -16.78 5.02
CA ALA A 221 -13.70 -17.67 4.88
C ALA A 221 -14.70 -17.10 3.88
N GLU A 222 -14.98 -15.80 3.95
CA GLU A 222 -15.86 -15.09 3.02
C GLU A 222 -15.34 -15.13 1.58
N SER A 223 -14.03 -14.95 1.40
CA SER A 223 -13.39 -14.97 0.08
C SER A 223 -13.41 -16.34 -0.60
N ARG A 224 -13.61 -17.43 0.15
CA ARG A 224 -13.69 -18.81 -0.37
C ARG A 224 -15.12 -19.26 -0.67
N SER A 225 -16.11 -18.49 -0.23
CA SER A 225 -17.53 -18.79 -0.39
C SER A 225 -18.15 -18.12 -1.62
N CYS A 226 -17.34 -17.45 -2.45
CA CYS A 226 -17.70 -16.69 -3.64
C CYS A 226 -16.97 -17.28 -4.85
#